data_AF-A0A6I5CIY0-F1
#
_entry.id   AF-A0A6I5CIY0-F1
#
_cell.length_a   1.000
_cell.length_b   1.000
_cell.length_c   1.000
_cell.angle_alpha   90.00
_cell.angle_beta   90.00
_cell.angle_gamma   90.00
#
_symmetry.space_group_name_H-M   'P 1'
#
loop_
_entity.id
_entity.type
_entity.pdbx_description
1 polymer ?
#
loop_
_entity_poly.entity_id
_entity_poly.type
_entity_poly.pdbx_seq_one_letter_code
_entity_poly.pdbx_strand_id
1 'polypeptide(L)' 'VPRRATPRTRVPAGALGLAGPYSAVYPRATPGGWQLIGTMPDPAALWDLTRERPALLTPGTRVRFVTEDTAA' A
#
# COMPACT_ATOMS: atom_id res chain seq x y z
N VAL A 1 -5.79 6.83 13.34
CA VAL A 1 -6.31 5.49 13.76
C VAL A 1 -5.15 4.61 14.23
N PRO A 2 -5.21 3.91 15.37
CA PRO A 2 -4.11 3.05 15.83
C PRO A 2 -3.97 1.77 14.98
N ARG A 3 -2.79 1.16 15.03
CA ARG A 3 -2.57 -0.20 14.50
C ARG A 3 -3.45 -1.20 15.23
N ARG A 4 -3.72 -2.35 14.61
CA ARG A 4 -4.32 -3.51 15.27
C ARG A 4 -3.42 -3.97 16.42
N ALA A 5 -4.04 -4.40 17.51
CA ALA A 5 -3.34 -4.99 18.66
C ALA A 5 -2.58 -6.26 18.26
N THR A 6 -3.22 -7.13 17.47
CA THR A 6 -2.59 -8.32 16.88
C THR A 6 -2.43 -8.13 15.36
N PRO A 7 -1.19 -8.16 14.83
CA PRO A 7 -0.94 -8.07 13.39
C PRO A 7 -1.59 -9.22 12.62
N ARG A 8 -1.92 -8.98 11.34
CA ARG A 8 -2.20 -10.08 10.42
C ARG A 8 -0.89 -10.79 10.11
N THR A 9 -0.91 -12.12 10.07
CA THR A 9 0.21 -12.94 9.60
C THR A 9 0.50 -12.72 8.12
N ARG A 10 -0.52 -12.29 7.35
CA ARG A 10 -0.39 -11.93 5.94
C ARG A 10 -1.33 -10.77 5.59
N VAL A 11 -0.75 -9.70 5.07
CA VAL A 11 -1.43 -8.60 4.36
C VAL A 11 -1.18 -8.83 2.86
N PRO A 12 -2.19 -8.80 1.99
CA PRO A 12 -2.00 -8.99 0.55
C PRO A 12 -1.23 -7.81 -0.06
N ALA A 13 -0.49 -8.08 -1.14
CA ALA A 13 0.06 -7.01 -1.97
C ALA A 13 -1.08 -6.12 -2.50
N GLY A 14 -0.85 -4.82 -2.59
CA GLY A 14 -1.87 -3.83 -3.00
C GLY A 14 -2.75 -3.35 -1.87
N ALA A 15 -2.72 -3.94 -0.67
CA ALA A 15 -3.50 -3.43 0.44
C ALA A 15 -3.13 -1.97 0.75
N LEU A 16 -4.12 -1.09 0.83
CA LEU A 16 -3.99 0.27 1.34
C LEU A 16 -4.28 0.26 2.84
N GLY A 17 -3.31 0.71 3.64
CA GLY A 17 -3.40 0.71 5.09
C GLY A 17 -3.26 2.10 5.72
N LEU A 18 -3.80 2.23 6.93
CA LEU A 18 -3.59 3.37 7.84
C LEU A 18 -2.95 2.94 9.17
N ALA A 19 -2.03 3.74 9.68
CA ALA A 19 -1.48 3.62 11.02
C ALA A 19 -1.04 4.99 11.57
N GLY A 20 -1.70 5.47 12.62
CA GLY A 20 -1.47 6.81 13.16
C GLY A 20 -1.72 7.88 12.09
N PRO A 21 -0.74 8.77 11.82
CA PRO A 21 -0.82 9.78 10.76
C PRO A 21 -0.40 9.26 9.37
N TYR A 22 -0.03 7.98 9.25
CA TYR A 22 0.54 7.43 8.02
C TYR A 22 -0.49 6.63 7.22
N SER A 23 -0.36 6.71 5.90
CA SER A 23 -1.02 5.85 4.92
C SER A 23 0.02 5.21 4.01
N ALA A 24 -0.17 3.96 3.60
CA ALA A 24 0.75 3.26 2.70
C ALA A 24 0.05 2.15 1.93
N VAL A 25 0.57 1.84 0.74
CA VAL A 25 0.21 0.63 -0.01
C VAL A 25 1.32 -0.40 0.16
N TYR A 26 0.95 -1.65 0.45
CA TYR A 26 1.90 -2.76 0.58
C TYR A 26 2.32 -3.26 -0.81
N PRO A 27 3.58 -3.11 -1.26
CA PRO A 27 3.98 -3.56 -2.59
C PRO A 27 4.09 -5.09 -2.71
N ARG A 28 4.17 -5.80 -1.57
CA ARG A 28 4.31 -7.26 -1.50
C ARG A 28 3.54 -7.81 -0.30
N ALA A 29 3.23 -9.11 -0.34
CA ALA A 29 2.56 -9.77 0.77
C ALA A 29 3.51 -9.92 1.97
N THR A 30 3.12 -9.33 3.11
CA THR A 30 3.95 -9.29 4.33
C THR A 30 3.04 -9.31 5.58
N PRO A 31 3.51 -9.77 6.75
CA PRO A 31 2.78 -9.56 8.01
C PRO A 31 2.58 -8.06 8.29
N GLY A 32 1.45 -7.67 8.89
CA GLY A 32 1.16 -6.25 9.09
C GLY A 32 -0.01 -5.95 10.01
N GLY A 33 0.17 -4.93 10.86
CA GLY A 33 -0.84 -4.47 11.82
C GLY A 33 -1.62 -3.23 11.39
N TRP A 34 -1.47 -2.73 10.16
CA TRP A 34 -2.18 -1.53 9.74
C TRP A 34 -3.67 -1.83 9.51
N GLN A 35 -4.51 -0.80 9.66
CA GLN A 35 -5.92 -0.89 9.34
C GLN A 35 -6.05 -0.84 7.82
N LEU A 36 -6.52 -1.92 7.20
CA LEU A 36 -6.66 -1.99 5.74
C LEU A 36 -7.99 -1.35 5.34
N ILE A 37 -7.96 -0.42 4.39
CA ILE A 37 -9.11 0.41 3.99
C ILE A 37 -9.40 0.35 2.49
N GLY A 38 -8.60 -0.36 1.71
CA GLY A 38 -8.77 -0.48 0.26
C GLY A 38 -7.66 -1.30 -0.38
N THR A 39 -7.67 -1.35 -1.70
CA THR A 39 -6.69 -2.08 -2.51
C THR A 39 -6.33 -1.28 -3.75
N MET A 40 -5.05 -1.31 -4.11
CA MET A 40 -4.53 -0.85 -5.40
C MET A 40 -4.38 -2.07 -6.33
N PRO A 41 -4.96 -2.07 -7.55
CA PRO A 41 -4.96 -3.23 -8.44
C PRO A 41 -3.56 -3.67 -8.92
N ASP A 42 -2.66 -2.71 -9.17
CA ASP A 42 -1.30 -2.97 -9.65
C ASP A 42 -0.22 -2.57 -8.60
N PRO A 43 -0.01 -3.38 -7.55
CA PRO A 43 1.01 -3.08 -6.55
C PRO A 43 2.44 -3.33 -7.02
N ALA A 44 2.64 -4.09 -8.10
CA ALA A 44 3.97 -4.33 -8.65
C ALA A 44 4.57 -3.03 -9.20
N ALA A 45 3.72 -2.11 -9.69
CA ALA A 45 4.15 -0.79 -10.12
C ALA A 45 4.87 0.01 -9.02
N LEU A 46 4.61 -0.23 -7.72
CA LEU A 46 5.28 0.48 -6.62
C LEU A 46 6.74 0.07 -6.45
N TRP A 47 7.10 -1.16 -6.82
CA TRP A 47 8.45 -1.69 -6.67
C TRP A 47 8.81 -2.69 -7.77
N ASP A 48 9.63 -2.26 -8.72
CA ASP A 48 9.98 -3.01 -9.92
C ASP A 48 11.50 -2.99 -10.13
N LEU A 49 12.16 -4.14 -9.95
CA LEU A 49 13.61 -4.29 -10.05
C LEU A 49 14.15 -4.16 -11.48
N THR A 50 13.28 -4.14 -12.49
CA THR A 50 13.70 -3.98 -13.90
C THR A 50 13.88 -2.51 -14.28
N ARG A 51 13.45 -1.56 -13.44
CA ARG A 51 13.58 -0.12 -13.67
C ARG A 51 14.92 0.41 -13.15
N GLU A 52 15.42 1.45 -13.80
CA GLU A 52 16.58 2.23 -13.31
C GLU A 52 16.37 2.74 -11.87
N ARG A 53 15.13 3.14 -11.54
CA ARG A 53 14.69 3.48 -10.19
C ARG A 53 13.62 2.50 -9.73
N PRO A 54 13.96 1.51 -8.87
CA PRO A 54 13.02 0.44 -8.54
C PRO A 54 11.76 0.92 -7.82
N ALA A 55 11.88 1.93 -6.95
CA ALA A 55 10.75 2.52 -6.26
C ALA A 55 10.06 3.56 -7.16
N LEU A 56 8.74 3.40 -7.37
CA LEU A 56 7.94 4.41 -8.08
C LEU A 56 7.84 5.73 -7.29
N LEU A 57 7.74 5.62 -5.96
CA LEU A 57 7.60 6.75 -5.06
C LEU A 57 8.91 6.94 -4.31
N THR A 58 9.49 8.14 -4.41
CA THR A 58 10.71 8.53 -3.70
C THR A 58 10.38 9.49 -2.57
N PRO A 59 11.29 9.71 -1.60
CA PRO A 59 11.09 10.74 -0.59
C PRO A 59 10.78 12.10 -1.22
N GLY A 60 9.68 12.73 -0.78
CA GLY A 60 9.19 14.00 -1.34
C GLY A 60 8.13 13.85 -2.44
N THR A 61 7.87 12.65 -2.97
CA THR A 61 6.77 12.43 -3.92
C THR A 61 5.42 12.70 -3.24
N ARG A 62 4.63 13.62 -3.82
CA ARG A 62 3.24 13.85 -3.40
C ARG A 62 2.34 12.79 -4.02
N VAL A 63 1.48 12.19 -3.20
CA VAL A 63 0.57 11.11 -3.60
C VAL A 63 -0.86 11.55 -3.36
N ARG A 64 -1.74 11.30 -4.33
CA ARG A 64 -3.19 11.43 -4.19
C ARG A 64 -3.83 10.08 -4.46
N PHE A 65 -4.51 9.52 -3.47
CA PHE A 65 -5.37 8.36 -3.68
C PHE A 65 -6.64 8.80 -4.41
N VAL A 66 -7.05 8.03 -5.41
CA VAL A 66 -8.32 8.18 -6.11
C VAL A 66 -9.05 6.86 -6.04
N THR A 67 -10.37 6.91 -5.89
CA THR A 67 -11.20 5.72 -6.09
C THR A 67 -11.13 5.34 -7.55
N GLU A 68 -10.85 4.07 -7.82
CA GLU A 68 -11.04 3.53 -9.15
C GLU A 68 -12.53 3.32 -9.35
N ASP A 69 -13.09 3.95 -10.37
CA ASP A 69 -14.49 3.77 -10.73
C ASP A 69 -14.59 2.46 -11.50
N THR A 70 -14.78 1.35 -10.77
CA THR A 70 -15.04 0.08 -11.41
C THR A 70 -16.49 0.09 -11.89
N ALA A 71 -16.73 0.72 -13.04
CA ALA A 71 -17.97 0.49 -13.77
C ALA A 71 -18.04 -1.01 -14.10
N ALA A 72 -19.08 -1.67 -13.57
CA ALA A 72 -19.39 -3.07 -13.79
C ALA A 72 -19.95 -3.32 -15.20
#